data_AF-A0A0G0D1N6-F1
#
_entry.id   AF-A0A0G0D1N6-F1
#
_cell.length_a   1.000
_cell.length_b   1.000
_cell.length_c   1.000
_cell.angle_alpha   90.00
_cell.angle_beta   90.00
_cell.angle_gamma   90.00
#
_symmetry.space_group_name_H-M   'P 1'
#
loop_
_entity.id
_entity.type
_entity.pdbx_description
1 polymer ?
#
loop_
_entity_poly.entity_id
_entity_poly.type
_entity_poly.pdbx_seq_one_letter_code
_entity_poly.pdbx_strand_id
1 'polypeptide(L)'
;MSIAELVQEKKLDGVKGLRDESTKDIRIVIDLKNTAVPEKVLNYIYKNTQLESNFNFNIVALVDGVPQTLSLKSILSLFISHRKEVVKRRGEYDLRKAEEREHILLGLKRALDKIDRVITVIRGSKDSQVAKLNLMKEFKFSELQTVAILEMKLQKLAGLERKAVENELEEKQKFIKETKDLLASPKKILSVISSELKEIREKYADERRTKIVKGGNKEISDEDLIPDKETVLVFTAGGYVKRTDPSEYHAQKRGGVGVVDLETKEEDFVTMLVSGSTHNDLLFFTNLGKTYQMKMFDIPEGKRATKGKSIMNFLSLNNDEKVTSILPMPQELKKSPISLMLTTKNGTSKKMSGESFKDVRRSGIIAIRLDKGDQLVSALLVEKGDEVIVATSGGQSIRFKESDTREMGRTAGGVRGIKLGKSDEVIGVDVVKKENKTGAFLTMSVNGFGKKTSLKEYKVQKRGGSGVKTAKITPKTGKLIVAKVLTGSEEELIAMSKKGQVIRTALKDISSLGRQTQGVTIMRLRAGDNIASLVCA
;
A
#
# COMPACT_ATOMS: atom_id res chain seq x y z
N MET A 1 24.56 10.10 4.80
CA MET A 1 24.79 10.87 6.04
C MET A 1 25.01 9.89 7.16
N SER A 2 25.96 10.17 8.04
CA SER A 2 26.21 9.37 9.24
C SER A 2 25.13 9.65 10.31
N ILE A 3 24.94 8.73 11.27
CA ILE A 3 23.99 8.96 12.38
C ILE A 3 24.39 10.21 13.17
N ALA A 4 25.70 10.44 13.36
CA ALA A 4 26.22 11.60 14.09
C ALA A 4 25.88 12.93 13.39
N GLU A 5 26.01 13.01 12.06
CA GLU A 5 25.62 14.19 11.26
C GLU A 5 24.12 14.49 11.41
N LEU A 6 23.26 13.45 11.31
CA LEU A 6 21.81 13.63 11.42
C LEU A 6 21.40 14.20 12.79
N VAL A 7 22.11 13.83 13.86
CA VAL A 7 21.89 14.38 15.21
C VAL A 7 22.42 15.81 15.31
N GLN A 8 23.61 16.09 14.80
CA GLN A 8 24.22 17.44 14.82
C GLN A 8 23.39 18.47 14.04
N GLU A 9 22.87 18.08 12.88
CA GLU A 9 22.02 18.93 12.04
C GLU A 9 20.56 19.04 12.55
N LYS A 10 20.26 18.44 13.71
CA LYS A 10 18.91 18.37 14.30
C LYS A 10 17.85 17.76 13.37
N LYS A 11 18.27 16.93 12.41
CA LYS A 11 17.38 16.18 11.51
C LYS A 11 16.82 14.93 12.19
N LEU A 12 17.62 14.29 13.03
CA LEU A 12 17.22 13.18 13.89
C LEU A 12 17.11 13.65 15.35
N ASP A 13 15.89 13.70 15.88
CA ASP A 13 15.61 13.96 17.29
C ASP A 13 15.37 12.66 18.06
N GLY A 14 15.62 12.69 19.37
CA GLY A 14 15.40 11.55 20.27
C GLY A 14 16.66 10.74 20.61
N VAL A 15 17.81 11.02 19.99
CA VAL A 15 19.10 10.42 20.35
C VAL A 15 19.79 11.28 21.43
N LYS A 16 20.22 10.64 22.51
CA LYS A 16 20.98 11.25 23.62
C LYS A 16 22.48 11.06 23.45
N GLY A 17 22.91 9.90 22.96
CA GLY A 17 24.32 9.55 22.82
C GLY A 17 24.53 8.37 21.88
N LEU A 18 25.76 8.22 21.39
CA LEU A 18 26.21 7.12 20.54
C LEU A 18 27.52 6.57 21.13
N ARG A 19 27.61 5.25 21.32
CA ARG A 19 28.83 4.57 21.79
C ARG A 19 29.15 3.36 20.92
N ASP A 20 30.44 3.12 20.72
CA ASP A 20 30.95 1.89 20.14
C ASP A 20 31.50 1.00 21.27
N GLU A 21 30.90 -0.18 21.42
CA GLU A 21 31.27 -1.20 22.42
C GLU A 21 31.81 -2.47 21.72
N SER A 22 32.32 -2.33 20.50
CA SER A 22 32.85 -3.43 19.71
C SER A 22 34.11 -4.04 20.33
N THR A 23 34.21 -5.37 20.29
CA THR A 23 35.38 -6.13 20.76
C THR A 23 35.83 -7.14 19.70
N LYS A 24 35.55 -8.44 19.88
CA LYS A 24 35.64 -9.45 18.80
C LYS A 24 34.44 -9.38 17.86
N ASP A 25 33.28 -9.01 18.39
CA ASP A 25 32.05 -8.77 17.65
C ASP A 25 31.78 -7.26 17.56
N ILE A 26 31.06 -6.85 16.50
CA ILE A 26 30.64 -5.45 16.31
C ILE A 26 29.41 -5.19 17.17
N ARG A 27 29.48 -4.17 18.05
CA ARG A 27 28.38 -3.75 18.91
C ARG A 27 28.31 -2.23 19.00
N ILE A 28 27.26 -1.66 18.42
CA ILE A 28 27.00 -0.21 18.46
C ILE A 28 25.80 0.04 19.38
N VAL A 29 25.95 1.00 20.30
CA VAL A 29 24.91 1.37 21.28
C VAL A 29 24.45 2.80 21.04
N ILE A 30 23.12 2.97 20.91
CA ILE A 30 22.48 4.27 20.72
C ILE A 30 21.60 4.55 21.95
N ASP A 31 21.97 5.55 22.74
CA ASP A 31 21.16 5.97 23.88
C ASP A 31 20.05 6.91 23.41
N LEU A 32 18.82 6.66 23.84
CA LEU A 32 17.66 7.48 23.52
C LEU A 32 17.34 8.46 24.66
N LYS A 33 16.68 9.57 24.33
CA LYS A 33 16.06 10.48 25.30
C LYS A 33 14.81 9.82 25.89
N ASN A 34 14.46 10.13 27.15
CA ASN A 34 13.29 9.56 27.83
C ASN A 34 11.95 9.86 27.13
N THR A 35 11.88 10.91 26.32
CA THR A 35 10.68 11.31 25.57
C THR A 35 10.62 10.72 24.15
N ALA A 36 11.66 9.99 23.73
CA ALA A 36 11.76 9.45 22.37
C ALA A 36 11.05 8.10 22.26
N VAL A 37 10.34 7.90 21.15
CA VAL A 37 9.76 6.61 20.78
C VAL A 37 10.82 5.80 20.03
N PRO A 38 11.32 4.65 20.56
CA PRO A 38 12.46 3.93 19.97
C PRO A 38 12.26 3.50 18.52
N GLU A 39 11.06 3.03 18.18
CA GLU A 39 10.73 2.57 16.82
C GLU A 39 10.79 3.71 15.79
N LYS A 40 10.37 4.93 16.17
CA LYS A 40 10.46 6.12 15.31
C LYS A 40 11.90 6.48 14.98
N VAL A 41 12.76 6.45 16.00
CA VAL A 41 14.20 6.73 15.84
C VAL A 41 14.84 5.66 14.95
N LEU A 42 14.52 4.39 15.18
CA LEU A 42 15.03 3.27 14.39
C LEU A 42 14.63 3.36 12.91
N ASN A 43 13.36 3.62 12.61
CA ASN A 43 12.87 3.75 11.24
C ASN A 43 13.48 4.95 10.52
N TYR A 44 13.65 6.07 11.22
CA TYR A 44 14.32 7.24 10.66
C TYR A 44 15.78 6.93 10.33
N ILE A 45 16.48 6.19 11.20
CA ILE A 45 17.85 5.73 10.96
C ILE A 45 17.89 4.82 9.73
N TYR A 46 17.03 3.81 9.62
CA TYR A 46 17.00 2.94 8.45
C TYR A 46 16.75 3.71 7.15
N LYS A 47 15.79 4.65 7.15
CA LYS A 47 15.43 5.43 5.96
C LYS A 47 16.52 6.39 5.48
N ASN A 48 17.35 6.90 6.38
CA ASN A 48 18.29 8.00 6.08
C ASN A 48 19.77 7.61 6.20
N THR A 49 20.08 6.36 6.54
CA THR A 49 21.46 5.86 6.69
C THR A 49 21.69 4.60 5.84
N GLN A 50 22.94 4.15 5.74
CA GLN A 50 23.30 2.96 4.96
C GLN A 50 23.07 1.63 5.70
N LEU A 51 22.46 1.66 6.89
CA LEU A 51 22.05 0.43 7.59
C LEU A 51 20.95 -0.31 6.81
N GLU A 52 20.17 0.41 6.00
CA GLU A 52 19.30 -0.16 4.98
C GLU A 52 19.75 0.38 3.62
N SER A 53 19.98 -0.50 2.65
CA SER A 53 20.38 -0.10 1.30
C SER A 53 19.81 -1.03 0.25
N ASN A 54 19.53 -0.46 -0.92
CA ASN A 54 19.08 -1.22 -2.06
C ASN A 54 20.27 -1.88 -2.75
N PHE A 55 20.28 -3.21 -2.80
CA PHE A 55 21.22 -3.96 -3.61
C PHE A 55 20.60 -4.32 -4.96
N ASN A 56 21.01 -3.61 -6.00
CA ASN A 56 20.55 -3.86 -7.36
C ASN A 56 21.21 -5.14 -7.89
N PHE A 57 20.41 -6.19 -8.08
CA PHE A 57 20.88 -7.48 -8.57
C PHE A 57 20.62 -7.62 -10.06
N ASN A 58 21.68 -7.78 -10.85
CA ASN A 58 21.61 -8.07 -12.28
C ASN A 58 22.67 -9.13 -12.65
N ILE A 59 22.25 -10.23 -13.28
CA ILE A 59 23.17 -11.29 -13.70
C ILE A 59 23.44 -11.18 -15.19
N VAL A 60 24.60 -10.62 -15.54
CA VAL A 60 25.09 -10.52 -16.92
C VAL A 60 26.36 -11.34 -17.03
N ALA A 61 26.41 -12.26 -18.00
CA ALA A 61 27.56 -13.12 -18.24
C ALA A 61 27.77 -13.37 -19.73
N LEU A 62 28.96 -13.86 -20.10
CA LEU A 62 29.25 -14.28 -21.47
C LEU A 62 28.74 -15.70 -21.71
N VAL A 63 27.91 -15.88 -22.74
CA VAL A 63 27.51 -17.18 -23.27
C VAL A 63 28.08 -17.26 -24.67
N ASP A 64 29.02 -18.19 -24.89
CA ASP A 64 29.73 -18.37 -26.17
C ASP A 64 30.35 -17.06 -26.71
N GLY A 65 30.92 -16.26 -25.79
CA GLY A 65 31.57 -14.98 -26.11
C GLY A 65 30.62 -13.79 -26.24
N VAL A 66 29.30 -13.99 -26.11
CA VAL A 66 28.31 -12.90 -26.22
C VAL A 66 27.73 -12.54 -24.85
N PRO A 67 27.69 -11.25 -24.46
CA PRO A 67 27.09 -10.82 -23.20
C PRO A 67 25.58 -11.00 -23.22
N GLN A 68 25.05 -11.73 -22.23
CA GLN A 68 23.63 -12.00 -22.07
C GLN A 68 23.19 -11.81 -20.62
N THR A 69 21.98 -11.29 -20.44
CA THR A 69 21.32 -11.26 -19.13
C THR A 69 20.66 -12.61 -18.87
N LEU A 70 20.98 -13.25 -17.76
CA LEU A 70 20.57 -14.62 -17.48
C LEU A 70 19.62 -14.73 -16.29
N SER A 71 18.64 -15.63 -16.42
CA SER A 71 17.83 -16.08 -15.28
C SER A 71 18.56 -17.18 -14.49
N LEU A 72 18.15 -17.41 -13.23
CA LEU A 72 18.68 -18.52 -12.43
C LEU A 72 18.54 -19.88 -13.15
N LYS A 73 17.39 -20.11 -13.83
CA LYS A 73 17.17 -21.33 -14.61
C LYS A 73 18.17 -21.45 -15.75
N SER A 74 18.43 -20.36 -16.46
CA SER A 74 19.37 -20.34 -17.59
C SER A 74 20.79 -20.68 -17.13
N ILE A 75 21.24 -20.08 -16.02
CA ILE A 75 22.57 -20.32 -15.45
C ILE A 75 22.74 -21.78 -15.04
N LEU A 76 21.77 -22.33 -14.29
CA LEU A 76 21.81 -23.73 -13.87
C LEU A 76 21.78 -24.68 -15.08
N SER A 77 21.04 -24.33 -16.13
CA SER A 77 20.97 -25.14 -17.35
C SER A 77 22.30 -25.14 -18.09
N LEU A 78 22.94 -23.98 -18.24
CA LEU A 78 24.27 -23.85 -18.85
C LEU A 78 25.33 -24.61 -18.05
N PHE A 79 25.32 -24.49 -16.72
CA PHE A 79 26.21 -25.23 -15.84
C PHE A 79 26.07 -26.75 -16.00
N ILE A 80 24.83 -27.26 -16.03
CA ILE A 80 24.56 -28.69 -16.22
C ILE A 80 24.99 -29.14 -17.63
N SER A 81 24.75 -28.34 -18.67
CA SER A 81 25.19 -28.65 -20.04
C SER A 81 26.71 -28.76 -20.13
N HIS A 82 27.43 -27.78 -19.58
CA HIS A 82 28.89 -27.84 -19.49
C HIS A 82 29.35 -29.08 -18.71
N ARG A 83 28.69 -29.42 -17.58
CA ARG A 83 29.06 -30.59 -16.80
C ARG A 83 28.86 -31.90 -17.56
N LYS A 84 27.80 -32.03 -18.37
CA LYS A 84 27.59 -33.18 -19.25
C LYS A 84 28.74 -33.34 -20.24
N GLU A 85 29.18 -32.25 -20.85
CA GLU A 85 30.30 -32.28 -21.79
C GLU A 85 31.60 -32.72 -21.09
N VAL A 86 31.90 -32.15 -19.92
CA VAL A 86 33.09 -32.53 -19.13
C VAL A 86 33.07 -34.00 -18.75
N VAL A 87 31.93 -34.52 -18.26
CA VAL A 87 31.81 -35.94 -17.88
C VAL A 87 31.93 -36.85 -19.11
N LYS A 88 31.36 -36.45 -20.25
CA LYS A 88 31.49 -37.19 -21.52
C LYS A 88 32.95 -37.24 -21.97
N ARG A 89 33.65 -36.11 -22.02
CA ARG A 89 35.07 -36.04 -22.41
C ARG A 89 35.97 -36.83 -21.48
N ARG A 90 35.71 -36.79 -20.16
CA ARG A 90 36.40 -37.62 -19.17
C ARG A 90 36.17 -39.12 -19.46
N GLY A 91 34.91 -39.52 -19.63
CA GLY A 91 34.56 -40.91 -19.91
C GLY A 91 35.14 -41.43 -21.23
N GLU A 92 35.17 -40.61 -22.30
CA GLU A 92 35.81 -40.95 -23.57
C GLU A 92 37.33 -41.13 -23.42
N TYR A 93 37.98 -40.26 -22.64
CA TYR A 93 39.39 -40.37 -22.33
C TYR A 93 39.70 -41.67 -21.56
N ASP A 94 38.93 -41.95 -20.52
CA ASP A 94 39.10 -43.14 -19.68
C ASP A 94 38.80 -44.43 -20.46
N LEU A 95 37.76 -44.41 -21.31
CA LEU A 95 37.40 -45.52 -22.19
C LEU A 95 38.53 -45.84 -23.14
N ARG A 96 39.06 -44.84 -23.85
CA ARG A 96 40.18 -45.03 -24.80
C ARG A 96 41.39 -45.64 -24.10
N LYS A 97 41.74 -45.14 -22.91
CA LYS A 97 42.87 -45.67 -22.13
C LYS A 97 42.64 -47.09 -21.65
N ALA A 98 41.40 -47.43 -21.28
CA ALA A 98 41.05 -48.79 -20.89
C ALA A 98 41.09 -49.74 -22.09
N GLU A 99 40.59 -49.35 -23.27
CA GLU A 99 40.62 -50.15 -24.50
C GLU A 99 42.06 -50.40 -24.99
N GLU A 100 42.92 -49.37 -24.96
CA GLU A 100 44.36 -49.53 -25.25
C GLU A 100 45.00 -50.58 -24.33
N ARG A 101 44.65 -50.57 -23.04
CA ARG A 101 45.16 -51.52 -22.05
C ARG A 101 44.58 -52.93 -22.23
N GLU A 102 43.28 -53.04 -22.46
CA GLU A 102 42.59 -54.31 -22.74
C GLU A 102 43.20 -54.98 -23.96
N HIS A 103 43.46 -54.21 -25.02
CA HIS A 103 44.08 -54.70 -26.25
C HIS A 103 45.43 -55.37 -25.97
N ILE A 104 46.27 -54.78 -25.11
CA ILE A 104 47.55 -55.36 -24.70
C ILE A 104 47.32 -56.65 -23.87
N LEU A 105 46.43 -56.59 -22.87
CA LEU A 105 46.16 -57.72 -21.98
C LEU A 105 45.58 -58.94 -22.72
N LEU A 106 44.75 -58.74 -23.75
CA LEU A 106 44.26 -59.80 -24.64
C LEU A 106 45.40 -60.49 -25.40
N GLY A 107 46.39 -59.72 -25.87
CA GLY A 107 47.59 -60.25 -26.51
C GLY A 107 48.42 -61.09 -25.54
N LEU A 108 48.64 -60.57 -24.33
CA LEU A 108 49.39 -61.27 -23.28
C LEU A 108 48.70 -62.57 -22.85
N LYS A 109 47.37 -62.56 -22.63
CA LYS A 109 46.61 -63.77 -22.28
C LYS A 109 46.75 -64.85 -23.37
N ARG A 110 46.53 -64.49 -24.63
CA ARG A 110 46.69 -65.41 -25.77
C ARG A 110 48.11 -65.94 -25.90
N ALA A 111 49.11 -65.12 -25.62
CA ALA A 111 50.51 -65.54 -25.63
C ALA A 111 50.82 -66.51 -24.49
N LEU A 112 50.30 -66.27 -23.28
CA LEU A 112 50.45 -67.15 -22.12
C LEU A 112 49.74 -68.51 -22.33
N ASP A 113 48.59 -68.53 -23.01
CA ASP A 113 47.87 -69.77 -23.34
C ASP A 113 48.65 -70.68 -24.30
N LYS A 114 49.56 -70.10 -25.12
CA LYS A 114 50.36 -70.82 -26.14
C LYS A 114 51.85 -70.56 -25.98
N ILE A 115 52.32 -70.47 -24.73
CA ILE A 115 53.64 -69.94 -24.41
C ILE A 115 54.79 -70.74 -25.04
N ASP A 116 54.70 -72.07 -25.10
CA ASP A 116 55.76 -72.91 -25.66
C ASP A 116 55.98 -72.62 -27.15
N ARG A 117 54.89 -72.40 -27.89
CA ARG A 117 54.95 -72.05 -29.31
C ARG A 117 55.49 -70.63 -29.49
N VAL A 118 55.06 -69.68 -28.67
CA VAL A 118 55.58 -68.30 -28.68
C VAL A 118 57.09 -68.28 -28.44
N ILE A 119 57.57 -69.03 -27.44
CA ILE A 119 59.01 -69.14 -27.15
C ILE A 119 59.77 -69.80 -28.30
N THR A 120 59.20 -70.82 -28.94
CA THR A 120 59.82 -71.49 -30.11
C THR A 120 60.01 -70.50 -31.27
N VAL A 121 59.00 -69.68 -31.56
CA VAL A 121 59.07 -68.65 -32.61
C VAL A 121 60.11 -67.57 -32.29
N ILE A 122 60.20 -67.16 -31.02
CA ILE A 122 61.19 -66.18 -30.57
C ILE A 122 62.61 -66.76 -30.68
N ARG A 123 62.87 -67.98 -30.18
CA ARG A 123 64.19 -68.63 -30.25
C ARG A 123 64.64 -68.93 -31.69
N GLY A 124 63.69 -69.19 -32.59
CA GLY A 124 63.97 -69.43 -34.01
C GLY A 124 64.24 -68.17 -34.84
N SER A 125 64.09 -66.98 -34.25
CA SER A 125 64.28 -65.70 -34.93
C SER A 125 65.70 -65.15 -34.67
N LYS A 126 66.32 -64.54 -35.69
CA LYS A 126 67.71 -64.03 -35.61
C LYS A 126 67.87 -62.78 -34.73
N ASP A 127 66.86 -61.93 -34.70
CA ASP A 127 66.83 -60.68 -33.93
C ASP A 127 65.40 -60.32 -33.49
N SER A 128 65.27 -59.27 -32.68
CA SER A 128 63.99 -58.82 -32.11
C SER A 128 62.99 -58.31 -33.16
N GLN A 129 63.47 -57.75 -34.27
CA GLN A 129 62.60 -57.26 -35.34
C GLN A 129 62.01 -58.43 -36.15
N VAL A 130 62.82 -59.44 -36.44
CA VAL A 130 62.38 -60.68 -37.08
C VAL A 130 61.40 -61.44 -36.17
N ALA A 131 61.68 -61.52 -34.86
CA ALA A 131 60.76 -62.13 -33.89
C ALA A 131 59.40 -61.41 -33.85
N LYS A 132 59.42 -60.06 -33.89
CA LYS A 132 58.21 -59.23 -33.93
C LYS A 132 57.35 -59.54 -35.17
N LEU A 133 57.94 -59.52 -36.36
CA LEU A 133 57.23 -59.81 -37.61
C LEU A 133 56.67 -61.25 -37.64
N ASN A 134 57.42 -62.23 -37.14
CA ASN A 134 56.98 -63.62 -37.09
C ASN A 134 55.81 -63.83 -36.13
N LEU A 135 55.85 -63.22 -34.93
CA LEU A 135 54.75 -63.28 -33.96
C LEU A 135 53.48 -62.60 -34.50
N MET A 136 53.62 -61.47 -35.20
CA MET A 136 52.49 -60.80 -35.87
C MET A 136 51.91 -61.69 -36.98
N LYS A 137 52.74 -62.33 -37.80
CA LYS A 137 52.29 -63.17 -38.92
C LYS A 137 51.59 -64.45 -38.45
N GLU A 138 52.16 -65.14 -37.46
CA GLU A 138 51.69 -66.46 -37.03
C GLU A 138 50.48 -66.39 -36.10
N PHE A 139 50.47 -65.45 -35.15
CA PHE A 139 49.40 -65.33 -34.15
C PHE A 139 48.43 -64.17 -34.42
N LYS A 140 48.67 -63.40 -35.49
CA LYS A 140 47.88 -62.20 -35.87
C LYS A 140 47.82 -61.17 -34.75
N PHE A 141 48.89 -61.04 -33.96
CA PHE A 141 49.01 -59.99 -32.96
C PHE A 141 49.22 -58.63 -33.62
N SER A 142 48.68 -57.57 -33.01
CA SER A 142 49.02 -56.20 -33.41
C SER A 142 50.48 -55.89 -33.05
N GLU A 143 51.01 -54.81 -33.63
CA GLU A 143 52.32 -54.28 -33.25
C GLU A 143 52.47 -54.01 -31.74
N LEU A 144 51.49 -53.35 -31.11
CA LEU A 144 51.52 -53.01 -29.68
C LEU A 144 51.50 -54.25 -28.78
N GLN A 145 50.68 -55.25 -29.12
CA GLN A 145 50.64 -56.53 -28.42
C GLN A 145 51.99 -57.26 -28.52
N THR A 146 52.57 -57.32 -29.71
CA THR A 146 53.83 -58.03 -29.92
C THR A 146 54.98 -57.40 -29.15
N VAL A 147 55.06 -56.06 -29.12
CA VAL A 147 56.04 -55.36 -28.28
C VAL A 147 55.86 -55.72 -26.81
N ALA A 148 54.63 -55.67 -26.29
CA ALA A 148 54.35 -56.03 -24.91
C ALA A 148 54.65 -57.50 -24.57
N ILE A 149 54.45 -58.42 -25.52
CA ILE A 149 54.80 -59.85 -25.37
C ILE A 149 56.32 -60.04 -25.32
N LEU A 150 57.08 -59.35 -26.19
CA LEU A 150 58.54 -59.42 -26.20
C LEU A 150 59.17 -58.81 -24.95
N GLU A 151 58.55 -57.78 -24.38
CA GLU A 151 58.99 -57.12 -23.13
C GLU A 151 58.56 -57.87 -21.86
N MET A 152 57.81 -58.97 -22.00
CA MET A 152 57.33 -59.75 -20.86
C MET A 152 58.49 -60.44 -20.13
N LYS A 153 58.52 -60.29 -18.79
CA LYS A 153 59.49 -60.98 -17.93
C LYS A 153 59.06 -62.42 -17.65
N LEU A 154 60.00 -63.35 -17.56
CA LEU A 154 59.75 -64.78 -17.29
C LEU A 154 58.93 -65.04 -16.00
N GLN A 155 59.03 -64.16 -14.99
CA GLN A 155 58.22 -64.24 -13.77
C GLN A 155 56.71 -64.20 -14.03
N LYS A 156 56.27 -63.58 -15.14
CA LYS A 156 54.85 -63.51 -15.52
C LYS A 156 54.24 -64.86 -15.91
N LEU A 157 55.07 -65.89 -16.08
CA LEU A 157 54.64 -67.27 -16.35
C LEU A 157 54.16 -67.99 -15.09
N ALA A 158 54.48 -67.48 -13.90
CA ALA A 158 54.00 -68.05 -12.64
C ALA A 158 52.46 -67.99 -12.57
N GLY A 159 51.83 -69.03 -12.00
CA GLY A 159 50.36 -69.15 -11.97
C GLY A 159 49.64 -67.95 -11.34
N LEU A 160 50.23 -67.34 -10.30
CA LEU A 160 49.69 -66.14 -9.65
C LEU A 160 49.75 -64.90 -10.57
N GLU A 161 50.84 -64.72 -11.30
CA GLU A 161 51.03 -63.59 -12.21
C GLU A 161 50.16 -63.70 -13.46
N ARG A 162 49.98 -64.93 -13.99
CA ARG A 162 49.01 -65.20 -15.05
C ARG A 162 47.60 -64.85 -14.61
N LYS A 163 47.21 -65.29 -13.41
CA LYS A 163 45.90 -64.98 -12.83
C LYS A 163 45.74 -63.47 -12.59
N ALA A 164 46.79 -62.76 -12.23
CA ALA A 164 46.77 -61.29 -12.11
C ALA A 164 46.49 -60.60 -13.45
N VAL A 165 47.07 -61.08 -14.56
CA VAL A 165 46.79 -60.56 -15.92
C VAL A 165 45.35 -60.85 -16.34
N GLU A 166 44.83 -62.04 -16.01
CA GLU A 166 43.44 -62.41 -16.29
C GLU A 166 42.46 -61.57 -15.47
N ASN A 167 42.71 -61.38 -14.17
CA ASN A 167 41.91 -60.51 -13.30
C ASN A 167 41.94 -59.06 -13.78
N GLU A 168 43.12 -58.52 -14.14
CA GLU A 168 43.26 -57.15 -14.67
C GLU A 168 42.46 -57.01 -15.97
N LEU A 169 42.50 -58.01 -16.85
CA LEU A 169 41.72 -58.03 -18.08
C LEU A 169 40.21 -58.02 -17.79
N GLU A 170 39.74 -58.86 -16.87
CA GLU A 170 38.33 -58.91 -16.48
C GLU A 170 37.85 -57.58 -15.88
N GLU A 171 38.66 -56.96 -15.03
CA GLU A 171 38.38 -55.63 -14.46
C GLU A 171 38.31 -54.56 -15.55
N LYS A 172 39.25 -54.55 -16.50
CA LYS A 172 39.23 -53.59 -17.62
C LYS A 172 38.04 -53.81 -18.54
N GLN A 173 37.69 -55.06 -18.84
CA GLN A 173 36.50 -55.40 -19.64
C GLN A 173 35.21 -54.95 -18.96
N LYS A 174 35.10 -55.17 -17.66
CA LYS A 174 33.97 -54.67 -16.86
C LYS A 174 33.91 -53.14 -16.90
N PHE A 175 35.03 -52.46 -16.68
CA PHE A 175 35.10 -51.00 -16.71
C PHE A 175 34.76 -50.42 -18.09
N ILE A 176 35.25 -51.03 -19.17
CA ILE A 176 34.93 -50.64 -20.56
C ILE A 176 33.45 -50.80 -20.83
N LYS A 177 32.85 -51.93 -20.43
CA LYS A 177 31.42 -52.18 -20.58
C LYS A 177 30.60 -51.11 -19.84
N GLU A 178 30.91 -50.85 -18.58
CA GLU A 178 30.24 -49.83 -17.75
C GLU A 178 30.40 -48.42 -18.33
N THR A 179 31.58 -48.08 -18.85
CA THR A 179 31.87 -46.76 -19.43
C THR A 179 31.19 -46.57 -20.80
N LYS A 180 31.17 -47.60 -21.66
CA LYS A 180 30.40 -47.58 -22.92
C LYS A 180 28.91 -47.40 -22.65
N ASP A 181 28.39 -48.13 -21.68
CA ASP A 181 27.02 -48.01 -21.20
C ASP A 181 26.69 -46.60 -20.68
N LEU A 182 27.63 -46.00 -19.94
CA LEU A 182 27.51 -44.63 -19.42
C LEU A 182 27.45 -43.62 -20.57
N LEU A 183 28.39 -43.70 -21.52
CA LEU A 183 28.47 -42.78 -22.67
C LEU A 183 27.29 -42.92 -23.64
N ALA A 184 26.72 -44.12 -23.77
CA ALA A 184 25.56 -44.37 -24.61
C ALA A 184 24.24 -43.82 -24.03
N SER A 185 24.15 -43.61 -22.71
CA SER A 185 22.91 -43.20 -22.04
C SER A 185 23.01 -41.81 -21.40
N PRO A 186 22.34 -40.79 -21.97
CA PRO A 186 22.27 -39.46 -21.37
C PRO A 186 21.72 -39.45 -19.94
N LYS A 187 20.85 -40.43 -19.60
CA LYS A 187 20.29 -40.59 -18.25
C LYS A 187 21.34 -41.05 -17.24
N LYS A 188 22.24 -41.98 -17.62
CA LYS A 188 23.32 -42.44 -16.74
C LYS A 188 24.33 -41.31 -16.45
N ILE A 189 24.64 -40.48 -17.45
CA ILE A 189 25.50 -39.29 -17.27
C ILE A 189 24.90 -38.34 -16.24
N LEU A 190 23.59 -38.05 -16.33
CA LEU A 190 22.91 -37.21 -15.34
C LEU A 190 22.92 -37.82 -13.93
N SER A 191 22.83 -39.15 -13.83
CA SER A 191 22.94 -39.84 -12.55
C SER A 191 24.31 -39.63 -11.92
N VAL A 192 25.40 -39.77 -12.68
CA VAL A 192 26.77 -39.55 -12.20
C VAL A 192 26.95 -38.11 -11.72
N ILE A 193 26.48 -37.13 -12.51
CA ILE A 193 26.54 -35.71 -12.12
C ILE A 193 25.80 -35.47 -10.81
N SER A 194 24.63 -36.09 -10.62
CA SER A 194 23.85 -35.99 -9.39
C SER A 194 24.62 -36.55 -8.19
N SER A 195 25.27 -37.71 -8.33
CA SER A 195 26.10 -38.31 -7.28
C SER A 195 27.27 -37.40 -6.89
N GLU A 196 28.02 -36.91 -7.88
CA GLU A 196 29.17 -36.02 -7.63
C GLU A 196 28.73 -34.71 -6.94
N LEU A 197 27.59 -34.13 -7.33
CA LEU A 197 27.07 -32.92 -6.70
C LEU A 197 26.63 -33.16 -5.25
N LYS A 198 26.15 -34.37 -4.91
CA LYS A 198 25.83 -34.73 -3.52
C LYS A 198 27.10 -34.83 -2.68
N GLU A 199 28.15 -35.48 -3.19
CA GLU A 199 29.44 -35.57 -2.51
C GLU A 199 30.05 -34.18 -2.26
N ILE A 200 29.98 -33.29 -3.25
CA ILE A 200 30.43 -31.89 -3.10
C ILE A 200 29.62 -31.18 -2.02
N ARG A 201 28.29 -31.38 -1.99
CA ARG A 201 27.43 -30.81 -0.94
C ARG A 201 27.84 -31.31 0.43
N GLU A 202 28.08 -32.60 0.61
CA GLU A 202 28.47 -33.17 1.91
C GLU A 202 29.82 -32.63 2.39
N LYS A 203 30.77 -32.42 1.46
CA LYS A 203 32.11 -31.93 1.80
C LYS A 203 32.18 -30.43 2.10
N TYR A 204 31.34 -29.62 1.46
CA TYR A 204 31.45 -28.16 1.48
C TYR A 204 30.18 -27.44 1.96
N ALA A 205 29.22 -28.13 2.56
CA ALA A 205 28.04 -27.49 3.14
C ALA A 205 28.41 -26.59 4.33
N ASP A 206 27.75 -25.44 4.41
CA ASP A 206 27.80 -24.52 5.53
C ASP A 206 26.39 -24.06 5.94
N GLU A 207 26.27 -23.53 7.16
CA GLU A 207 25.01 -22.97 7.64
C GLU A 207 24.77 -21.58 7.06
N ARG A 208 23.48 -21.26 6.84
CA ARG A 208 23.09 -19.96 6.30
C ARG A 208 23.35 -18.85 7.32
N ARG A 209 24.25 -17.92 6.97
CA ARG A 209 24.56 -16.74 7.79
C ARG A 209 23.46 -15.67 7.76
N THR A 210 22.74 -15.56 6.65
CA THR A 210 21.69 -14.55 6.44
C THR A 210 20.30 -15.08 6.79
N LYS A 211 19.40 -14.21 7.23
CA LYS A 211 18.00 -14.54 7.49
C LYS A 211 17.10 -13.77 6.51
N ILE A 212 16.18 -14.49 5.86
CA ILE A 212 15.16 -13.88 5.00
C ILE A 212 13.88 -13.74 5.82
N VAL A 213 13.50 -12.50 6.14
CA VAL A 213 12.25 -12.19 6.82
C VAL A 213 11.22 -11.81 5.76
N LYS A 214 10.14 -12.59 5.63
CA LYS A 214 9.05 -12.27 4.70
C LYS A 214 8.32 -11.02 5.19
N GLY A 215 8.24 -9.99 4.35
CA GLY A 215 7.45 -8.78 4.60
C GLY A 215 8.26 -7.49 4.72
N GLY A 216 9.60 -7.53 4.70
CA GLY A 216 10.44 -6.38 5.07
C GLY A 216 10.17 -5.94 6.51
N ASN A 217 10.90 -4.95 7.03
CA ASN A 217 10.22 -4.06 7.95
C ASN A 217 9.06 -3.50 7.13
N LYS A 218 7.81 -3.65 7.56
CA LYS A 218 6.74 -2.80 7.01
C LYS A 218 7.33 -1.40 7.03
N GLU A 219 7.27 -0.66 5.93
CA GLU A 219 7.39 0.78 6.01
C GLU A 219 6.31 1.18 7.02
N ILE A 220 6.69 1.30 8.29
CA ILE A 220 5.85 1.80 9.36
C ILE A 220 5.57 3.20 8.86
N SER A 221 4.36 3.39 8.38
CA SER A 221 3.93 4.66 7.86
C SER A 221 4.01 5.66 9.02
N ASP A 222 4.20 6.95 8.73
CA ASP A 222 4.13 7.96 9.79
C ASP A 222 2.80 7.86 10.58
N GLU A 223 1.75 7.28 9.97
CA GLU A 223 0.46 6.96 10.59
C GLU A 223 0.61 5.97 11.75
N ASP A 224 1.38 4.88 11.57
CA ASP A 224 1.56 3.83 12.59
C ASP A 224 2.30 4.34 13.85
N LEU A 225 2.98 5.49 13.76
CA LEU A 225 3.66 6.15 14.88
C LEU A 225 2.73 7.07 15.69
N ILE A 226 1.54 7.35 15.18
CA ILE A 226 0.58 8.26 15.80
C ILE A 226 -0.48 7.40 16.49
N PRO A 227 -0.72 7.57 17.80
CA PRO A 227 -1.72 6.76 18.50
C PRO A 227 -3.11 7.09 17.97
N ASP A 228 -3.91 6.05 17.70
CA ASP A 228 -5.28 6.24 17.26
C ASP A 228 -6.17 6.68 18.43
N LYS A 229 -6.55 7.96 18.45
CA LYS A 229 -7.35 8.58 19.51
C LYS A 229 -8.54 9.31 18.92
N GLU A 230 -9.67 9.30 19.64
CA GLU A 230 -10.80 10.17 19.33
C GLU A 230 -10.41 11.64 19.45
N THR A 231 -10.86 12.43 18.48
CA THR A 231 -10.58 13.86 18.41
C THR A 231 -11.67 14.57 17.61
N VAL A 232 -11.83 15.87 17.87
CA VAL A 232 -12.78 16.72 17.17
C VAL A 232 -12.03 17.72 16.32
N LEU A 233 -12.39 17.82 15.05
CA LEU A 233 -11.95 18.88 14.15
C LEU A 233 -12.83 20.10 14.35
N VAL A 234 -12.19 21.26 14.49
CA VAL A 234 -12.84 22.56 14.58
C VAL A 234 -12.46 23.37 13.35
N PHE A 235 -13.46 23.77 12.56
CA PHE A 235 -13.28 24.61 11.38
C PHE A 235 -14.06 25.92 11.52
N THR A 236 -13.39 27.04 11.28
CA THR A 236 -13.95 28.38 11.47
C THR A 236 -14.33 29.08 10.17
N ALA A 237 -15.13 30.13 10.25
CA ALA A 237 -15.55 30.92 9.09
C ALA A 237 -14.39 31.61 8.35
N GLY A 238 -13.35 32.01 9.09
CA GLY A 238 -12.09 32.54 8.56
C GLY A 238 -11.23 31.49 7.88
N GLY A 239 -11.64 30.22 7.87
CA GLY A 239 -10.90 29.13 7.26
C GLY A 239 -9.74 28.63 8.13
N TYR A 240 -9.83 28.77 9.45
CA TYR A 240 -8.85 28.18 10.36
C TYR A 240 -9.31 26.79 10.79
N VAL A 241 -8.34 25.89 10.93
CA VAL A 241 -8.54 24.50 11.30
C VAL A 241 -7.64 24.11 12.48
N LYS A 242 -8.19 23.32 13.40
CA LYS A 242 -7.46 22.66 14.49
C LYS A 242 -8.15 21.35 14.87
N ARG A 243 -7.40 20.46 15.52
CA ARG A 243 -7.95 19.29 16.22
C ARG A 243 -7.87 19.50 17.73
N THR A 244 -8.86 19.01 18.46
CA THR A 244 -8.97 19.17 19.91
C THR A 244 -9.43 17.86 20.54
N ASP A 245 -9.20 17.74 21.85
CA ASP A 245 -9.78 16.66 22.64
C ASP A 245 -11.33 16.82 22.71
N PRO A 246 -12.12 15.74 22.54
CA PRO A 246 -13.58 15.82 22.62
C PRO A 246 -14.09 16.37 23.97
N SER A 247 -13.36 16.15 25.07
CA SER A 247 -13.73 16.63 26.40
C SER A 247 -13.76 18.15 26.52
N GLU A 248 -13.04 18.89 25.66
CA GLU A 248 -13.07 20.36 25.65
C GLU A 248 -14.41 20.93 25.14
N TYR A 249 -15.20 20.12 24.43
CA TYR A 249 -16.50 20.49 23.86
C TYR A 249 -17.68 19.77 24.51
N HIS A 250 -17.47 18.71 25.29
CA HIS A 250 -18.52 18.12 26.11
C HIS A 250 -19.00 19.10 27.19
N ALA A 251 -20.33 19.29 27.26
CA ALA A 251 -20.97 20.19 28.20
C ALA A 251 -20.71 19.78 29.66
N GLN A 252 -20.41 20.77 30.51
CA GLN A 252 -20.58 20.65 31.96
C GLN A 252 -22.02 20.23 32.29
N LYS A 253 -22.19 19.28 33.21
CA LYS A 253 -23.50 18.93 33.78
C LYS A 253 -24.18 20.16 34.39
N ARG A 254 -25.52 20.16 34.37
CA ARG A 254 -26.44 21.19 34.91
C ARG A 254 -25.87 21.90 36.14
N GLY A 255 -25.85 23.25 36.09
CA GLY A 255 -25.56 24.11 37.25
C GLY A 255 -24.22 24.84 37.21
N GLY A 256 -23.36 24.60 36.22
CA GLY A 256 -22.15 25.40 36.00
C GLY A 256 -22.49 26.78 35.46
N VAL A 257 -22.00 27.83 36.11
CA VAL A 257 -22.01 29.20 35.57
C VAL A 257 -21.20 29.16 34.28
N GLY A 258 -21.85 29.42 33.14
CA GLY A 258 -21.18 29.44 31.84
C GLY A 258 -20.13 30.55 31.82
N VAL A 259 -18.88 30.18 32.06
CA VAL A 259 -17.75 31.11 32.00
C VAL A 259 -17.45 31.38 30.54
N VAL A 260 -17.76 32.61 30.15
CA VAL A 260 -17.31 33.29 28.93
C VAL A 260 -15.80 33.42 28.99
N ASP A 261 -15.10 33.10 27.89
CA ASP A 261 -13.95 33.91 27.43
C ASP A 261 -13.56 33.49 26.00
N LEU A 262 -14.21 34.11 25.04
CA LEU A 262 -13.58 34.47 23.78
C LEU A 262 -13.32 35.97 23.91
N GLU A 263 -12.16 36.33 24.46
CA GLU A 263 -11.70 37.72 24.44
C GLU A 263 -11.70 38.20 22.99
N THR A 264 -12.62 39.12 22.73
CA THR A 264 -12.88 39.75 21.45
C THR A 264 -11.72 40.65 21.07
N LYS A 265 -10.85 40.16 20.18
CA LYS A 265 -10.17 40.96 19.15
C LYS A 265 -9.95 40.08 17.92
N GLU A 266 -10.73 40.38 16.88
CA GLU A 266 -10.88 39.67 15.60
C GLU A 266 -11.70 38.37 15.69
N GLU A 267 -13.02 38.54 15.58
CA GLU A 267 -14.08 37.54 15.74
C GLU A 267 -14.10 36.52 14.59
N ASP A 268 -13.36 35.43 14.76
CA ASP A 268 -13.53 34.23 13.94
C ASP A 268 -14.26 33.15 14.76
N PHE A 269 -15.21 32.47 14.14
CA PHE A 269 -16.16 31.59 14.83
C PHE A 269 -16.25 30.22 14.19
N VAL A 270 -16.60 29.22 15.01
CA VAL A 270 -16.71 27.83 14.57
C VAL A 270 -17.93 27.66 13.65
N THR A 271 -17.69 27.10 12.47
CA THR A 271 -18.72 26.76 11.47
C THR A 271 -18.98 25.26 11.37
N MET A 272 -17.96 24.42 11.56
CA MET A 272 -18.09 22.97 11.47
C MET A 272 -17.31 22.30 12.60
N LEU A 273 -17.95 21.31 13.21
CA LEU A 273 -17.34 20.37 14.14
C LEU A 273 -17.46 18.98 13.54
N VAL A 274 -16.34 18.28 13.43
CA VAL A 274 -16.30 16.92 12.88
C VAL A 274 -15.60 16.01 13.87
N SER A 275 -16.34 15.09 14.47
CA SER A 275 -15.78 14.07 15.35
C SER A 275 -15.21 12.92 14.51
N GLY A 276 -14.10 12.34 14.97
CA GLY A 276 -13.47 11.18 14.35
C GLY A 276 -12.28 10.71 15.18
N SER A 277 -11.42 9.92 14.56
CA SER A 277 -10.12 9.56 15.13
C SER A 277 -8.96 10.24 14.40
N THR A 278 -7.81 10.32 15.05
CA THR A 278 -6.56 10.83 14.47
C THR A 278 -6.19 10.19 13.13
N HIS A 279 -6.57 8.93 12.90
CA HIS A 279 -6.26 8.19 11.68
C HIS A 279 -7.29 8.36 10.56
N ASN A 280 -8.43 9.02 10.82
CA ASN A 280 -9.44 9.22 9.79
C ASN A 280 -8.93 10.11 8.65
N ASP A 281 -9.28 9.71 7.44
CA ASP A 281 -9.14 10.54 6.25
C ASP A 281 -10.27 11.56 6.23
N LEU A 282 -9.94 12.85 6.07
CA LEU A 282 -10.93 13.93 5.99
C LEU A 282 -11.04 14.42 4.55
N LEU A 283 -12.26 14.49 4.04
CA LEU A 283 -12.57 15.04 2.73
C LEU A 283 -13.10 16.47 2.87
N PHE A 284 -12.36 17.42 2.29
CA PHE A 284 -12.70 18.84 2.26
C PHE A 284 -13.29 19.18 0.89
N PHE A 285 -14.60 19.44 0.83
CA PHE A 285 -15.29 19.86 -0.39
C PHE A 285 -15.33 21.38 -0.48
N THR A 286 -15.16 21.93 -1.68
CA THR A 286 -15.10 23.37 -1.90
C THR A 286 -16.25 23.89 -2.76
N ASN A 287 -16.53 25.19 -2.66
CA ASN A 287 -17.54 25.90 -3.46
C ASN A 287 -17.31 25.76 -4.97
N LEU A 288 -16.07 25.53 -5.42
CA LEU A 288 -15.72 25.31 -6.83
C LEU A 288 -15.88 23.84 -7.27
N GLY A 289 -16.44 22.98 -6.43
CA GLY A 289 -16.75 21.59 -6.77
C GLY A 289 -15.55 20.66 -6.79
N LYS A 290 -14.44 21.05 -6.13
CA LYS A 290 -13.29 20.18 -5.87
C LYS A 290 -13.39 19.53 -4.50
N THR A 291 -12.62 18.46 -4.32
CA THR A 291 -12.39 17.85 -3.01
C THR A 291 -10.91 17.63 -2.79
N TYR A 292 -10.48 17.75 -1.55
CA TYR A 292 -9.13 17.54 -1.08
C TYR A 292 -9.16 16.55 0.09
N GLN A 293 -8.06 15.84 0.30
CA GLN A 293 -7.92 14.90 1.40
C GLN A 293 -6.72 15.23 2.27
N MET A 294 -6.92 15.10 3.57
CA MET A 294 -5.87 15.25 4.58
C MET A 294 -6.21 14.31 5.74
N LYS A 295 -5.18 13.79 6.43
CA LYS A 295 -5.37 13.00 7.64
C LYS A 295 -5.73 13.89 8.82
N MET A 296 -6.57 13.39 9.73
CA MET A 296 -6.93 14.13 10.94
C MET A 296 -5.69 14.49 11.78
N PHE A 297 -4.66 13.63 11.85
CA PHE A 297 -3.43 13.93 12.60
C PHE A 297 -2.54 15.02 11.98
N ASP A 298 -2.65 15.30 10.68
CA ASP A 298 -1.89 16.37 10.01
C ASP A 298 -2.35 17.75 10.49
N ILE A 299 -3.56 17.82 11.04
CA ILE A 299 -4.14 19.03 11.59
C ILE A 299 -3.50 19.33 12.94
N PRO A 300 -3.09 20.59 13.20
CA PRO A 300 -2.45 20.97 14.45
C PRO A 300 -3.41 20.79 15.62
N GLU A 301 -2.88 20.23 16.71
CA GLU A 301 -3.58 20.16 17.98
C GLU A 301 -3.61 21.55 18.64
N GLY A 302 -4.76 21.91 19.20
CA GLY A 302 -4.90 23.19 19.88
C GLY A 302 -6.09 23.22 20.81
N LYS A 303 -5.93 23.93 21.93
CA LYS A 303 -7.00 24.17 22.91
C LYS A 303 -8.13 24.99 22.30
N ARG A 304 -9.32 24.94 22.91
CA ARG A 304 -10.54 25.64 22.51
C ARG A 304 -10.34 27.14 22.29
N ALA A 305 -9.52 27.80 23.12
CA ALA A 305 -9.23 29.24 23.02
C ALA A 305 -8.33 29.63 21.82
N THR A 306 -7.60 28.69 21.22
CA THR A 306 -6.68 28.99 20.10
C THR A 306 -7.41 29.02 18.75
N LYS A 307 -7.03 29.92 17.83
CA LYS A 307 -7.67 29.99 16.50
C LYS A 307 -7.34 28.80 15.59
N GLY A 308 -6.22 28.12 15.84
CA GLY A 308 -5.69 27.10 14.92
C GLY A 308 -4.84 27.71 13.81
N LYS A 309 -4.65 26.98 12.71
CA LYS A 309 -3.89 27.44 11.53
C LYS A 309 -4.81 27.56 10.32
N SER A 310 -4.50 28.45 9.39
CA SER A 310 -5.26 28.57 8.13
C SER A 310 -5.24 27.25 7.35
N ILE A 311 -6.39 26.84 6.83
CA ILE A 311 -6.54 25.63 6.00
C ILE A 311 -5.71 25.71 4.71
N MET A 312 -5.43 26.92 4.22
CA MET A 312 -4.57 27.16 3.05
C MET A 312 -3.12 26.71 3.26
N ASN A 313 -2.67 26.58 4.52
CA ASN A 313 -1.34 26.05 4.81
C ASN A 313 -1.24 24.54 4.55
N PHE A 314 -2.38 23.85 4.47
CA PHE A 314 -2.46 22.39 4.34
C PHE A 314 -3.03 21.97 2.99
N LEU A 315 -3.98 22.74 2.46
CA LEU A 315 -4.65 22.50 1.18
C LEU A 315 -4.29 23.58 0.16
N SER A 316 -3.97 23.16 -1.06
CA SER A 316 -3.68 24.08 -2.18
C SER A 316 -4.96 24.68 -2.79
N LEU A 317 -5.64 25.52 -2.00
CA LEU A 317 -6.86 26.22 -2.42
C LEU A 317 -6.54 27.46 -3.26
N ASN A 318 -7.39 27.77 -4.24
CA ASN A 318 -7.34 29.05 -4.95
C ASN A 318 -7.90 30.20 -4.06
N ASN A 319 -7.56 31.46 -4.36
CA ASN A 319 -7.99 32.62 -3.57
C ASN A 319 -9.52 32.74 -3.37
N ASP A 320 -10.32 32.31 -4.35
CA ASP A 320 -11.80 32.34 -4.30
C ASP A 320 -12.43 31.01 -3.85
N GLU A 321 -11.60 30.02 -3.51
CA GLU A 321 -12.02 28.66 -3.18
C GLU A 321 -12.20 28.51 -1.67
N LYS A 322 -13.42 28.18 -1.24
CA LYS A 322 -13.83 28.06 0.16
C LYS A 322 -14.36 26.68 0.45
N VAL A 323 -14.04 26.14 1.62
CA VAL A 323 -14.55 24.85 2.09
C VAL A 323 -16.03 24.98 2.44
N THR A 324 -16.86 24.09 1.89
CA THR A 324 -18.31 24.05 2.08
C THR A 324 -18.76 22.86 2.92
N SER A 325 -17.98 21.77 2.94
CA SER A 325 -18.28 20.59 3.75
C SER A 325 -17.01 19.83 4.08
N ILE A 326 -16.92 19.31 5.30
CA ILE A 326 -15.84 18.44 5.76
C ILE A 326 -16.48 17.13 6.19
N LEU A 327 -16.04 16.03 5.59
CA LEU A 327 -16.57 14.70 5.89
C LEU A 327 -15.46 13.79 6.39
N PRO A 328 -15.58 13.20 7.58
CA PRO A 328 -14.70 12.13 7.99
C PRO A 328 -15.04 10.90 7.15
N MET A 329 -14.03 10.29 6.57
CA MET A 329 -14.14 9.04 5.83
C MET A 329 -13.77 7.91 6.79
N PRO A 330 -14.77 7.20 7.39
CA PRO A 330 -14.54 5.95 8.10
C PRO A 330 -13.61 5.01 7.33
N GLN A 331 -12.66 4.37 8.00
CA GLN A 331 -11.77 3.41 7.33
C GLN A 331 -12.56 2.25 6.67
N GLU A 332 -13.73 1.93 7.22
CA GLU A 332 -14.67 0.92 6.73
C GLU A 332 -15.42 1.33 5.44
N LEU A 333 -15.41 2.63 5.08
CA LEU A 333 -16.02 3.13 3.84
C LEU A 333 -15.32 2.67 2.56
N LYS A 334 -14.10 2.14 2.66
CA LYS A 334 -13.43 1.50 1.52
C LYS A 334 -14.12 0.21 1.07
N LYS A 335 -15.15 -0.28 1.78
CA LYS A 335 -15.88 -1.54 1.51
C LYS A 335 -17.42 -1.48 1.63
N SER A 336 -18.01 -0.35 2.01
CA SER A 336 -19.46 -0.21 2.29
C SER A 336 -20.20 0.57 1.19
N PRO A 337 -21.49 0.28 0.87
CA PRO A 337 -22.27 0.94 -0.20
C PRO A 337 -22.73 2.35 0.19
N ILE A 338 -21.83 3.17 0.71
CA ILE A 338 -22.10 4.55 1.09
C ILE A 338 -21.78 5.46 -0.10
N SER A 339 -22.71 6.36 -0.38
CA SER A 339 -22.63 7.34 -1.45
C SER A 339 -22.50 8.74 -0.89
N LEU A 340 -21.97 9.65 -1.69
CA LEU A 340 -21.97 11.07 -1.43
C LEU A 340 -23.05 11.75 -2.26
N MET A 341 -23.88 12.55 -1.59
CA MET A 341 -24.83 13.46 -2.23
C MET A 341 -24.26 14.87 -2.22
N LEU A 342 -23.95 15.37 -3.42
CA LEU A 342 -23.50 16.73 -3.68
C LEU A 342 -24.71 17.55 -4.13
N THR A 343 -24.88 18.76 -3.61
CA THR A 343 -25.93 19.68 -4.06
C THR A 343 -25.38 21.09 -4.22
N THR A 344 -25.75 21.72 -5.32
CA THR A 344 -25.29 23.03 -5.77
C THR A 344 -26.30 24.13 -5.43
N LYS A 345 -25.84 25.37 -5.53
CA LYS A 345 -26.61 26.58 -5.29
C LYS A 345 -27.80 26.70 -6.23
N ASN A 346 -27.64 26.27 -7.49
CA ASN A 346 -28.70 26.29 -8.50
C ASN A 346 -29.65 25.07 -8.44
N GLY A 347 -29.54 24.23 -7.40
CA GLY A 347 -30.47 23.11 -7.19
C GLY A 347 -30.16 21.85 -7.98
N THR A 348 -28.96 21.74 -8.55
CA THR A 348 -28.43 20.50 -9.13
C THR A 348 -27.92 19.59 -8.02
N SER A 349 -28.35 18.34 -8.00
CA SER A 349 -27.89 17.29 -7.09
C SER A 349 -27.18 16.18 -7.86
N LYS A 350 -26.17 15.58 -7.23
CA LYS A 350 -25.37 14.50 -7.83
C LYS A 350 -25.05 13.47 -6.76
N LYS A 351 -25.29 12.20 -7.08
CA LYS A 351 -24.88 11.08 -6.24
C LYS A 351 -23.61 10.45 -6.80
N MET A 352 -22.66 10.11 -5.95
CA MET A 352 -21.42 9.46 -6.32
C MET A 352 -21.05 8.38 -5.32
N SER A 353 -20.51 7.25 -5.78
CA SER A 353 -19.96 6.22 -4.89
C SER A 353 -18.79 6.77 -4.06
N GLY A 354 -18.74 6.40 -2.78
CA GLY A 354 -17.63 6.72 -1.88
C GLY A 354 -16.27 6.23 -2.40
N GLU A 355 -16.24 5.15 -3.20
CA GLU A 355 -15.01 4.61 -3.81
C GLU A 355 -14.31 5.61 -4.72
N SER A 356 -15.06 6.56 -5.31
CA SER A 356 -14.50 7.60 -6.17
C SER A 356 -13.52 8.55 -5.45
N PHE A 357 -13.45 8.47 -4.13
CA PHE A 357 -12.60 9.31 -3.27
C PHE A 357 -11.58 8.51 -2.45
N LYS A 358 -11.28 7.26 -2.86
CA LYS A 358 -10.26 6.44 -2.19
C LYS A 358 -8.86 7.03 -2.28
N ASP A 359 -8.53 7.64 -3.42
CA ASP A 359 -7.20 8.17 -3.75
C ASP A 359 -7.28 9.65 -4.16
N VAL A 360 -7.66 10.52 -3.21
CA VAL A 360 -7.66 11.97 -3.45
C VAL A 360 -6.26 12.52 -3.28
N ARG A 361 -5.72 13.13 -4.33
CA ARG A 361 -4.40 13.77 -4.29
C ARG A 361 -4.43 15.03 -3.43
N ARG A 362 -3.30 15.41 -2.83
CA ARG A 362 -3.13 16.69 -2.12
C ARG A 362 -3.46 17.92 -2.99
N SER A 363 -3.24 17.83 -4.31
CA SER A 363 -3.62 18.87 -5.28
C SER A 363 -5.13 19.04 -5.47
N GLY A 364 -5.93 18.19 -4.81
CA GLY A 364 -7.37 18.12 -4.99
C GLY A 364 -7.77 17.47 -6.31
N ILE A 365 -9.04 17.08 -6.37
CA ILE A 365 -9.64 16.44 -7.53
C ILE A 365 -11.05 16.98 -7.75
N ILE A 366 -11.54 16.97 -9.00
CA ILE A 366 -12.91 17.40 -9.32
C ILE A 366 -13.92 16.41 -8.71
N ALA A 367 -14.91 16.93 -7.97
CA ALA A 367 -16.04 16.17 -7.42
C ALA A 367 -17.34 16.42 -8.22
N ILE A 368 -17.55 17.63 -8.74
CA ILE A 368 -18.69 17.97 -9.59
C ILE A 368 -18.28 19.03 -10.60
N ARG A 369 -18.76 18.91 -11.84
CA ARG A 369 -18.63 19.98 -12.83
C ARG A 369 -19.74 20.99 -12.60
N LEU A 370 -19.37 22.23 -12.29
CA LEU A 370 -20.32 23.31 -12.05
C LEU A 370 -20.59 24.08 -13.35
N ASP A 371 -21.82 24.55 -13.49
CA ASP A 371 -22.18 25.52 -14.53
C ASP A 371 -21.66 26.92 -14.18
N LYS A 372 -21.60 27.82 -15.16
CA LYS A 372 -21.07 29.17 -14.97
C LYS A 372 -21.87 29.92 -13.89
N GLY A 373 -21.18 30.32 -12.82
CA GLY A 373 -21.77 31.04 -11.68
C GLY A 373 -22.46 30.15 -10.64
N ASP A 374 -22.47 28.83 -10.83
CA ASP A 374 -22.95 27.88 -9.83
C ASP A 374 -21.85 27.56 -8.80
N GLN A 375 -22.25 27.13 -7.61
CA GLN A 375 -21.36 26.80 -6.51
C GLN A 375 -21.85 25.54 -5.80
N LEU A 376 -20.94 24.71 -5.33
CA LEU A 376 -21.31 23.62 -4.42
C LEU A 376 -21.78 24.23 -3.08
N VAL A 377 -22.90 23.74 -2.56
CA VAL A 377 -23.42 24.14 -1.25
C VAL A 377 -23.11 23.10 -0.19
N SER A 378 -23.29 21.82 -0.53
CA SER A 378 -23.12 20.73 0.43
C SER A 378 -22.59 19.44 -0.19
N ALA A 379 -21.80 18.70 0.57
CA ALA A 379 -21.50 17.30 0.37
C ALA A 379 -21.93 16.51 1.62
N LEU A 380 -22.72 15.46 1.46
CA LEU A 380 -23.28 14.69 2.57
C LEU A 380 -23.17 13.19 2.31
N LEU A 381 -22.95 12.40 3.36
CA LEU A 381 -22.96 10.94 3.30
C LEU A 381 -24.39 10.39 3.31
N VAL A 382 -24.74 9.62 2.29
CA VAL A 382 -26.05 8.99 2.12
C VAL A 382 -25.91 7.47 1.93
N GLU A 383 -26.83 6.74 2.54
CA GLU A 383 -26.96 5.29 2.40
C GLU A 383 -28.23 4.89 1.66
N LYS A 384 -28.30 3.63 1.23
CA LYS A 384 -29.52 3.06 0.67
C LYS A 384 -30.67 3.17 1.69
N GLY A 385 -31.76 3.82 1.27
CA GLY A 385 -32.96 4.10 2.07
C GLY A 385 -33.01 5.51 2.69
N ASP A 386 -31.90 6.27 2.64
CA ASP A 386 -31.88 7.65 3.13
C ASP A 386 -32.64 8.60 2.21
N GLU A 387 -33.11 9.71 2.78
CA GLU A 387 -33.82 10.74 2.04
C GLU A 387 -33.04 12.06 2.14
N VAL A 388 -33.08 12.87 1.09
CA VAL A 388 -32.40 14.16 1.03
C VAL A 388 -33.45 15.26 1.11
N ILE A 389 -33.26 16.18 2.05
CA ILE A 389 -34.09 17.38 2.17
C ILE A 389 -33.27 18.61 1.76
N VAL A 390 -33.83 19.40 0.85
CA VAL A 390 -33.22 20.63 0.33
C VAL A 390 -34.13 21.78 0.70
N ALA A 391 -33.56 22.92 1.11
CA ALA A 391 -34.26 24.15 1.38
C ALA A 391 -33.65 25.33 0.61
N THR A 392 -34.50 26.30 0.31
CA THR A 392 -34.21 27.45 -0.54
C THR A 392 -34.35 28.75 0.20
N SER A 393 -33.67 29.79 -0.27
CA SER A 393 -33.72 31.14 0.29
C SER A 393 -35.15 31.74 0.29
N GLY A 394 -35.96 31.36 -0.70
CA GLY A 394 -37.35 31.76 -0.91
C GLY A 394 -38.37 31.00 -0.06
N GLY A 395 -37.92 30.11 0.83
CA GLY A 395 -38.80 29.40 1.76
C GLY A 395 -39.51 28.19 1.15
N GLN A 396 -38.98 27.60 0.07
CA GLN A 396 -39.38 26.28 -0.43
C GLN A 396 -38.45 25.18 0.10
N SER A 397 -38.98 23.97 0.25
CA SER A 397 -38.19 22.77 0.54
C SER A 397 -38.70 21.57 -0.23
N ILE A 398 -37.79 20.71 -0.69
CA ILE A 398 -38.14 19.41 -1.27
C ILE A 398 -37.46 18.29 -0.48
N ARG A 399 -38.15 17.17 -0.30
CA ARG A 399 -37.62 15.95 0.29
C ARG A 399 -37.81 14.82 -0.71
N PHE A 400 -36.73 14.17 -1.14
CA PHE A 400 -36.76 13.08 -2.12
C PHE A 400 -35.85 11.94 -1.70
N LYS A 401 -36.03 10.75 -2.28
CA LYS A 401 -35.20 9.58 -1.96
C LYS A 401 -33.83 9.73 -2.61
N GLU A 402 -32.77 9.33 -1.93
CA GLU A 402 -31.42 9.23 -2.51
C GLU A 402 -31.37 8.39 -3.82
N SER A 403 -32.24 7.38 -3.91
CA SER A 403 -32.40 6.48 -5.05
C SER A 403 -33.00 7.15 -6.29
N ASP A 404 -33.70 8.29 -6.15
CA ASP A 404 -34.18 9.09 -7.29
C ASP A 404 -33.02 9.73 -8.08
N THR A 405 -31.84 9.82 -7.46
CA THR A 405 -30.61 10.30 -8.09
C THR A 405 -29.69 9.12 -8.36
N ARG A 406 -29.47 8.79 -9.64
CA ARG A 406 -28.51 7.75 -10.04
C ARG A 406 -27.09 8.14 -9.67
N GLU A 407 -26.25 7.14 -9.42
CA GLU A 407 -24.82 7.37 -9.23
C GLU A 407 -24.16 7.81 -10.54
N MET A 408 -23.20 8.72 -10.44
CA MET A 408 -22.48 9.29 -11.56
C MET A 408 -21.00 9.47 -11.21
N GLY A 409 -20.14 9.42 -12.24
CA GLY A 409 -18.72 9.66 -12.09
C GLY A 409 -18.36 11.11 -11.72
N ARG A 410 -17.11 11.32 -11.31
CA ARG A 410 -16.58 12.60 -10.81
C ARG A 410 -16.75 13.81 -11.73
N THR A 411 -16.62 13.63 -13.05
CA THR A 411 -16.70 14.73 -14.03
C THR A 411 -18.13 15.11 -14.44
N ALA A 412 -19.15 14.36 -14.00
CA ALA A 412 -20.53 14.67 -14.32
C ALA A 412 -21.04 15.92 -13.58
N GLY A 413 -21.96 16.66 -14.23
CA GLY A 413 -22.60 17.86 -13.66
C GLY A 413 -23.76 17.59 -12.71
N GLY A 414 -24.34 16.38 -12.72
CA GLY A 414 -25.48 16.01 -11.87
C GLY A 414 -26.84 16.13 -12.57
N VAL A 415 -27.91 16.07 -11.80
CA VAL A 415 -29.30 16.18 -12.24
C VAL A 415 -30.06 17.15 -11.35
N ARG A 416 -31.16 17.73 -11.84
CA ARG A 416 -31.97 18.64 -11.02
C ARG A 416 -32.52 17.93 -9.77
N GLY A 417 -32.19 18.48 -8.60
CA GLY A 417 -32.70 18.08 -7.28
C GLY A 417 -33.94 18.87 -6.86
N ILE A 418 -33.94 20.19 -7.07
CA ILE A 418 -35.09 21.08 -6.84
C ILE A 418 -35.26 22.05 -8.01
N LYS A 419 -36.50 22.38 -8.35
CA LYS A 419 -36.81 23.46 -9.28
C LYS A 419 -36.88 24.78 -8.52
N LEU A 420 -35.94 25.67 -8.79
CA LEU A 420 -35.87 27.00 -8.19
C LEU A 420 -36.78 28.01 -8.91
N GLY A 421 -37.30 28.97 -8.15
CA GLY A 421 -37.98 30.15 -8.69
C GLY A 421 -36.98 31.19 -9.22
N LYS A 422 -37.49 32.29 -9.80
CA LYS A 422 -36.64 33.42 -10.20
C LYS A 422 -35.94 34.00 -8.97
N SER A 423 -34.62 34.11 -9.02
CA SER A 423 -33.77 34.65 -7.95
C SER A 423 -33.78 33.87 -6.62
N ASP A 424 -34.15 32.59 -6.68
CA ASP A 424 -34.05 31.66 -5.55
C ASP A 424 -32.79 30.81 -5.66
N GLU A 425 -32.29 30.33 -4.52
CA GLU A 425 -31.05 29.58 -4.40
C GLU A 425 -31.16 28.56 -3.26
N VAL A 426 -30.43 27.45 -3.36
CA VAL A 426 -30.32 26.48 -2.28
C VAL A 426 -29.47 27.04 -1.15
N ILE A 427 -29.98 26.97 0.09
CA ILE A 427 -29.30 27.50 1.30
C ILE A 427 -28.99 26.42 2.33
N GLY A 428 -29.61 25.25 2.22
CA GLY A 428 -29.46 24.17 3.19
C GLY A 428 -29.86 22.86 2.58
N VAL A 429 -29.07 21.84 2.86
CA VAL A 429 -29.27 20.48 2.39
C VAL A 429 -28.88 19.58 3.54
N ASP A 430 -29.70 18.58 3.81
CA ASP A 430 -29.43 17.63 4.86
C ASP A 430 -29.99 16.25 4.53
N VAL A 431 -29.58 15.24 5.30
CA VAL A 431 -30.00 13.85 5.13
C VAL A 431 -30.97 13.48 6.24
N VAL A 432 -32.13 12.95 5.84
CA VAL A 432 -33.04 12.28 6.77
C VAL A 432 -32.71 10.79 6.72
N LYS A 433 -32.05 10.30 7.77
CA LYS A 433 -31.62 8.91 7.88
C LYS A 433 -32.83 7.96 7.93
N LYS A 434 -32.72 6.81 7.28
CA LYS A 434 -33.79 5.79 7.24
C LYS A 434 -34.28 5.38 8.64
N GLU A 435 -33.38 5.37 9.62
CA GLU A 435 -33.60 4.96 11.02
C GLU A 435 -34.24 6.05 11.88
N ASN A 436 -34.07 7.33 11.51
CA ASN A 436 -34.57 8.47 12.29
C ASN A 436 -35.40 9.42 11.42
N LYS A 437 -36.67 9.05 11.22
CA LYS A 437 -37.66 9.87 10.49
C LYS A 437 -38.53 10.75 11.41
N THR A 438 -38.30 10.70 12.72
CA THR A 438 -39.12 11.37 13.74
C THR A 438 -38.55 12.71 14.20
N GLY A 439 -37.36 13.10 13.72
CA GLY A 439 -36.73 14.40 13.99
C GLY A 439 -37.51 15.63 13.50
N ALA A 440 -36.86 16.78 13.61
CA ALA A 440 -37.40 18.07 13.20
C ALA A 440 -36.50 18.76 12.17
N PHE A 441 -37.08 19.59 11.32
CA PHE A 441 -36.36 20.46 10.40
C PHE A 441 -36.34 21.88 10.98
N LEU A 442 -35.15 22.34 11.35
CA LEU A 442 -34.91 23.69 11.82
C LEU A 442 -34.68 24.60 10.63
N THR A 443 -35.39 25.73 10.59
CA THR A 443 -35.16 26.78 9.59
C THR A 443 -34.98 28.12 10.29
N MET A 444 -34.07 28.94 9.76
CA MET A 444 -33.84 30.29 10.26
C MET A 444 -33.60 31.28 9.12
N SER A 445 -34.15 32.46 9.30
CA SER A 445 -34.07 33.60 8.39
C SER A 445 -32.98 34.59 8.80
N VAL A 446 -32.59 35.42 7.85
CA VAL A 446 -31.51 36.40 8.00
C VAL A 446 -31.77 37.42 9.12
N ASN A 447 -33.04 37.71 9.45
CA ASN A 447 -33.41 38.64 10.53
C ASN A 447 -33.67 37.94 11.88
N GLY A 448 -33.21 36.69 12.06
CA GLY A 448 -33.27 35.99 13.35
C GLY A 448 -34.61 35.33 13.68
N PHE A 449 -35.53 35.21 12.73
CA PHE A 449 -36.75 34.41 12.90
C PHE A 449 -36.50 32.96 12.50
N GLY A 450 -36.92 32.01 13.32
CA GLY A 450 -36.80 30.59 13.02
C GLY A 450 -37.80 29.72 13.75
N LYS A 451 -37.79 28.44 13.42
CA LYS A 451 -38.70 27.43 13.98
C LYS A 451 -38.19 26.03 13.72
N LYS A 452 -38.64 25.09 14.55
CA LYS A 452 -38.58 23.66 14.26
C LYS A 452 -39.90 23.22 13.65
N THR A 453 -39.87 22.36 12.65
CA THR A 453 -41.07 21.75 12.07
C THR A 453 -40.86 20.24 11.98
N SER A 454 -41.85 19.44 12.39
CA SER A 454 -41.70 17.98 12.34
C SER A 454 -41.39 17.49 10.93
N LEU A 455 -40.44 16.55 10.79
CA LEU A 455 -40.13 15.93 9.51
C LEU A 455 -41.34 15.23 8.87
N LYS A 456 -42.33 14.80 9.68
CA LYS A 456 -43.58 14.20 9.20
C LYS A 456 -44.40 15.13 8.30
N GLU A 457 -44.27 16.45 8.49
CA GLU A 457 -44.94 17.43 7.62
C GLU A 457 -44.29 17.49 6.23
N TYR A 458 -43.02 17.11 6.09
CA TYR A 458 -42.31 17.09 4.81
C TYR A 458 -42.50 15.75 4.12
N LYS A 459 -43.60 15.61 3.37
CA LYS A 459 -43.86 14.44 2.53
C LYS A 459 -42.78 14.26 1.46
N VAL A 460 -42.36 13.02 1.26
CA VAL A 460 -41.43 12.63 0.20
C VAL A 460 -42.09 12.85 -1.17
N GLN A 461 -41.36 13.48 -2.07
CA GLN A 461 -41.75 13.82 -3.43
C GLN A 461 -40.65 13.34 -4.40
N LYS A 462 -40.93 13.35 -5.71
CA LYS A 462 -39.89 13.12 -6.72
C LYS A 462 -38.94 14.30 -6.80
N ARG A 463 -37.64 14.04 -6.98
CA ARG A 463 -36.64 15.10 -7.24
C ARG A 463 -37.04 15.98 -8.44
N GLY A 464 -36.58 17.23 -8.44
CA GLY A 464 -36.80 18.19 -9.51
C GLY A 464 -38.16 18.89 -9.46
N GLY A 465 -39.00 18.61 -8.47
CA GLY A 465 -40.20 19.39 -8.16
C GLY A 465 -39.88 20.77 -7.58
N SER A 466 -40.88 21.65 -7.47
CA SER A 466 -40.76 22.96 -6.83
C SER A 466 -40.70 22.88 -5.30
N GLY A 467 -40.97 21.70 -4.73
CA GLY A 467 -41.08 21.52 -3.29
C GLY A 467 -42.36 22.12 -2.70
N VAL A 468 -42.34 22.27 -1.38
CA VAL A 468 -43.42 22.76 -0.53
C VAL A 468 -42.92 23.92 0.32
N LYS A 469 -43.81 24.87 0.63
CA LYS A 469 -43.46 26.00 1.50
C LYS A 469 -43.01 25.49 2.87
N THR A 470 -41.78 25.83 3.26
CA THR A 470 -41.17 25.50 4.57
C THR A 470 -41.16 26.70 5.53
N ALA A 471 -41.25 27.92 5.01
CA ALA A 471 -41.40 29.15 5.79
C ALA A 471 -42.16 30.21 4.98
N LYS A 472 -42.90 31.09 5.66
CA LYS A 472 -43.52 32.26 5.03
C LYS A 472 -42.54 33.43 5.05
N ILE A 473 -41.90 33.70 3.91
CA ILE A 473 -40.97 34.81 3.76
C ILE A 473 -41.71 36.14 3.63
N THR A 474 -41.31 37.11 4.44
CA THR A 474 -41.85 38.48 4.46
C THR A 474 -40.71 39.48 4.60
N PRO A 475 -40.92 40.78 4.35
CA PRO A 475 -39.91 41.81 4.61
C PRO A 475 -39.40 41.79 6.07
N LYS A 476 -40.27 41.42 7.02
CA LYS A 476 -39.92 41.29 8.45
C LYS A 476 -38.96 40.13 8.71
N THR A 477 -39.18 38.97 8.13
CA THR A 477 -38.32 37.79 8.33
C THR A 477 -37.04 37.87 7.51
N GLY A 478 -37.12 38.40 6.29
CA GLY A 478 -36.07 38.27 5.28
C GLY A 478 -35.96 36.83 4.76
N LYS A 479 -35.00 36.60 3.86
CA LYS A 479 -34.73 35.29 3.23
C LYS A 479 -34.29 34.24 4.25
N LEU A 480 -34.55 32.96 3.97
CA LEU A 480 -33.92 31.87 4.71
C LEU A 480 -32.43 31.81 4.40
N ILE A 481 -31.66 31.46 5.42
CA ILE A 481 -30.20 31.31 5.33
C ILE A 481 -29.72 29.99 5.94
N VAL A 482 -30.54 29.36 6.78
CA VAL A 482 -30.19 28.12 7.47
C VAL A 482 -31.35 27.16 7.38
N ALA A 483 -31.04 25.91 7.03
CA ALA A 483 -31.93 24.80 7.17
C ALA A 483 -31.14 23.54 7.56
N LYS A 484 -31.53 22.88 8.65
CA LYS A 484 -30.83 21.72 9.21
C LYS A 484 -31.81 20.71 9.78
N VAL A 485 -31.54 19.42 9.58
CA VAL A 485 -32.26 18.33 10.24
C VAL A 485 -31.70 18.16 11.66
N LEU A 486 -32.59 18.16 12.63
CA LEU A 486 -32.30 17.86 14.03
C LEU A 486 -32.67 16.40 14.26
N THR A 487 -31.68 15.61 14.65
CA THR A 487 -31.84 14.17 14.91
C THR A 487 -32.23 13.90 16.36
N GLY A 488 -32.11 14.90 17.24
CA GLY A 488 -32.48 14.84 18.65
C GLY A 488 -31.29 14.60 19.59
N SER A 489 -30.10 14.39 19.04
CA SER A 489 -28.85 14.40 19.82
C SER A 489 -28.34 15.82 20.09
N GLU A 490 -28.79 16.80 19.29
CA GLU A 490 -28.39 18.20 19.45
C GLU A 490 -29.19 18.86 20.58
N GLU A 491 -28.50 19.53 21.51
CA GLU A 491 -29.11 20.17 22.67
C GLU A 491 -29.21 21.69 22.52
N GLU A 492 -28.25 22.31 21.84
CA GLU A 492 -28.09 23.76 21.78
C GLU A 492 -27.99 24.29 20.35
N LEU A 493 -28.50 25.50 20.15
CA LEU A 493 -28.31 26.32 18.96
C LEU A 493 -27.39 27.47 19.33
N ILE A 494 -26.35 27.68 18.53
CA ILE A 494 -25.49 28.85 18.58
C ILE A 494 -25.67 29.59 17.25
N ALA A 495 -26.12 30.84 17.31
CA ALA A 495 -26.26 31.71 16.14
C ALA A 495 -25.41 32.97 16.32
N MET A 496 -24.84 33.44 15.22
CA MET A 496 -23.99 34.62 15.20
C MET A 496 -24.43 35.60 14.11
N SER A 497 -24.38 36.89 14.41
CA SER A 497 -24.62 37.97 13.45
C SER A 497 -23.35 38.38 12.71
N LYS A 498 -23.51 39.10 11.60
CA LYS A 498 -22.38 39.63 10.82
C LYS A 498 -21.58 40.69 11.58
N LYS A 499 -22.17 41.31 12.59
CA LYS A 499 -21.51 42.30 13.47
C LYS A 499 -21.15 41.74 14.85
N GLY A 500 -20.96 40.41 14.97
CA GLY A 500 -20.38 39.80 16.18
C GLY A 500 -21.34 39.45 17.30
N GLN A 501 -22.64 39.72 17.16
CA GLN A 501 -23.60 39.36 18.20
C GLN A 501 -23.76 37.83 18.22
N VAL A 502 -23.58 37.21 19.37
CA VAL A 502 -23.74 35.75 19.54
C VAL A 502 -24.91 35.46 20.46
N ILE A 503 -25.72 34.46 20.11
CA ILE A 503 -26.74 33.90 20.99
C ILE A 503 -26.57 32.39 21.08
N ARG A 504 -26.72 31.88 22.30
CA ARG A 504 -26.85 30.45 22.58
C ARG A 504 -28.24 30.20 23.17
N THR A 505 -28.98 29.26 22.61
CA THR A 505 -30.34 28.93 23.04
C THR A 505 -30.53 27.43 23.00
N ALA A 506 -31.12 26.86 24.04
CA ALA A 506 -31.42 25.43 24.03
C ALA A 506 -32.44 25.11 22.94
N LEU A 507 -32.19 24.07 22.15
CA LEU A 507 -33.06 23.69 21.04
C LEU A 507 -34.48 23.40 21.51
N LYS A 508 -34.67 22.91 22.74
CA LYS A 508 -35.98 22.67 23.36
C LYS A 508 -36.83 23.95 23.49
N ASP A 509 -36.20 25.11 23.70
CA ASP A 509 -36.89 26.39 23.93
C ASP A 509 -37.37 27.03 22.61
N ILE A 510 -36.82 26.58 21.48
CA ILE A 510 -37.29 27.02 20.15
C ILE A 510 -38.66 26.39 19.88
N SER A 511 -39.62 27.21 19.45
CA SER A 511 -40.97 26.73 19.18
C SER A 511 -41.04 25.76 18.00
N SER A 512 -41.80 24.68 18.19
CA SER A 512 -42.20 23.76 17.13
C SER A 512 -43.48 24.26 16.47
N LEU A 513 -43.41 24.62 15.19
CA LEU A 513 -44.51 25.20 14.43
C LEU A 513 -44.65 24.52 13.06
N GLY A 514 -45.85 24.59 12.50
CA GLY A 514 -46.14 24.04 11.17
C GLY A 514 -45.32 24.67 10.05
N ARG A 515 -45.25 24.01 8.89
CA ARG A 515 -44.45 24.44 7.73
C ARG A 515 -44.75 25.86 7.26
N GLN A 516 -46.01 26.24 7.05
CA GLN A 516 -46.36 27.52 6.41
C GLN A 516 -46.44 28.71 7.39
N THR A 517 -45.57 28.76 8.39
CA THR A 517 -45.51 29.83 9.40
C THR A 517 -44.26 30.70 9.23
N GLN A 518 -44.23 31.87 9.87
CA GLN A 518 -43.06 32.77 9.85
C GLN A 518 -41.97 32.36 10.85
N GLY A 519 -42.33 31.56 11.86
CA GLY A 519 -41.46 31.25 12.99
C GLY A 519 -41.54 32.30 14.09
N VAL A 520 -40.74 32.08 15.13
CA VAL A 520 -40.59 32.98 16.29
C VAL A 520 -39.22 33.65 16.24
N THR A 521 -39.07 34.75 16.97
CA THR A 521 -37.75 35.39 17.11
C THR A 521 -36.86 34.51 17.96
N ILE A 522 -35.82 33.94 17.34
CA ILE A 522 -34.74 33.23 18.04
C ILE A 522 -33.70 34.24 18.49
N MET A 523 -33.34 35.19 17.61
CA MET A 523 -32.33 36.21 17.89
C MET A 523 -32.86 37.60 17.54
N ARG A 524 -32.78 38.54 18.50
CA ARG A 524 -33.02 39.97 18.24
C ARG A 524 -31.72 40.62 17.79
N LEU A 525 -31.69 41.02 16.53
CA LEU A 525 -30.54 41.67 15.90
C LEU A 525 -30.59 43.19 16.08
N ARG A 526 -29.42 43.81 16.12
CA ARG A 526 -29.28 45.27 16.06
C ARG A 526 -29.72 45.79 14.67
N ALA A 527 -30.04 47.08 14.59
CA ALA A 527 -30.43 47.71 13.33
C ALA A 527 -29.34 47.54 12.25
N GLY A 528 -29.75 47.06 11.06
CA GLY A 528 -28.84 46.80 9.94
C GLY A 528 -27.84 45.67 10.18
N ASP A 529 -28.12 44.77 11.13
CA ASP A 529 -27.37 43.54 11.37
C ASP A 529 -28.19 42.32 10.98
N ASN A 530 -27.50 41.28 10.51
CA ASN A 530 -28.08 40.09 9.91
C ASN A 530 -27.35 38.86 10.44
N ILE A 531 -28.02 37.72 10.52
CA ILE A 531 -27.35 36.46 10.86
C ILE A 531 -26.28 36.12 9.82
N ALA A 532 -25.11 35.70 10.30
CA ALA A 532 -24.00 35.19 9.51
C ALA A 532 -23.96 33.66 9.48
N SER A 533 -24.18 33.01 10.62
CA SER A 533 -24.02 31.56 10.76
C SER A 533 -24.86 30.98 11.89
N LEU A 534 -25.02 29.66 11.85
CA LEU A 534 -25.68 28.88 12.88
C LEU A 534 -25.03 27.50 12.98
N VAL A 535 -24.77 27.06 14.20
CA VAL A 535 -24.33 25.69 14.50
C VAL A 535 -25.27 25.11 15.56
N CYS A 536 -25.71 23.87 15.32
CA CYS A 536 -26.36 23.06 16.36
C CYS A 536 -25.32 22.11 16.93
N ALA A 537 -25.19 22.10 18.26
CA ALA A 537 -24.27 21.26 19.02
C ALA A 537 -25.04 20.23 19.84
#